data_AF-A0A6M1LQ62-F1
#
_entry.id   AF-A0A6M1LQ62-F1
#
_cell.length_a   1.000
_cell.length_b   1.000
_cell.length_c   1.000
_cell.angle_alpha   90.00
_cell.angle_beta   90.00
_cell.angle_gamma   90.00
#
_symmetry.space_group_name_H-M   'P 1'
#
loop_
_entity.id
_entity.type
_entity.pdbx_description
1 polymer ?
#
loop_
_entity_poly.entity_id
_entity_poly.type
_entity_poly.pdbx_seq_one_letter_code
_entity_poly.pdbx_strand_id
1 'polypeptide(L)'
;MQDEDGMFGGDFGGPGPEDFANGAAALAAGLIREAQALAGAAAALRATGNPNPPGVAAAEPISDVRRLRMVLHTAGEAALRAALALDAASLLAENRSPQEHAIRIADAAKRVGLPAATLAPLLRAAALDFRTDDAAARIAASTLAADLCALLAQEG
;
A
#
# COMPACT_ATOMS: atom_id res chain seq x y z
N MET A 1 -28.56 1.95 -50.36
CA MET A 1 -28.44 0.96 -49.27
C MET A 1 -27.27 0.06 -49.60
N GLN A 2 -26.11 0.41 -49.08
CA GLN A 2 -24.96 -0.46 -48.89
C GLN A 2 -24.22 0.15 -47.70
N ASP A 3 -24.12 -0.66 -46.65
CA ASP A 3 -23.79 -0.27 -45.29
C ASP A 3 -22.31 0.11 -45.16
N GLU A 4 -22.03 1.38 -44.83
CA GLU A 4 -20.70 1.88 -44.45
C GLU A 4 -20.58 2.14 -42.93
N ASP A 5 -21.54 1.68 -42.12
CA ASP A 5 -21.56 1.88 -40.66
C ASP A 5 -20.80 0.79 -39.86
N GLY A 6 -19.98 -0.04 -40.52
CA GLY A 6 -19.32 -1.19 -39.90
C GLY A 6 -17.83 -1.04 -39.55
N MET A 7 -17.16 0.05 -39.94
CA MET A 7 -15.67 0.09 -39.94
C MET A 7 -15.03 0.86 -38.77
N PHE A 8 -15.82 1.42 -37.85
CA PHE A 8 -15.36 2.08 -36.62
C PHE A 8 -15.92 1.44 -35.33
N GLY A 9 -16.44 0.22 -35.41
CA GLY A 9 -16.68 -0.63 -34.25
C GLY A 9 -15.39 -1.26 -33.75
N GLY A 10 -14.32 -0.48 -33.62
CA GLY A 10 -13.14 -0.91 -32.89
C GLY A 10 -13.56 -1.03 -31.44
N ASP A 11 -13.85 -2.25 -31.01
CA ASP A 11 -13.81 -2.62 -29.62
C ASP A 11 -12.37 -2.35 -29.13
N PHE A 12 -12.08 -1.08 -28.82
CA PHE A 12 -11.02 -0.71 -27.91
C PHE A 12 -11.49 -1.18 -26.53
N GLY A 13 -11.57 -2.50 -26.39
CA GLY A 13 -12.02 -3.17 -25.19
C GLY A 13 -11.12 -2.71 -24.06
N GLY A 14 -11.73 -2.13 -23.04
CA GLY A 14 -11.03 -1.79 -21.81
C GLY A 14 -10.38 -3.04 -21.18
N PRO A 15 -9.60 -2.86 -20.11
CA PRO A 15 -8.92 -3.97 -19.45
C PRO A 15 -9.87 -5.13 -19.12
N GLY A 16 -9.46 -6.34 -19.46
CA GLY A 16 -10.16 -7.57 -19.15
C GLY A 16 -10.00 -7.98 -17.68
N PRO A 17 -10.77 -8.98 -17.21
CA PRO A 17 -10.64 -9.49 -15.85
C PRO A 17 -9.22 -9.94 -15.47
N GLU A 18 -8.48 -10.50 -16.42
CA GLU A 18 -7.07 -10.89 -16.27
C GLU A 18 -6.15 -9.69 -16.02
N ASP A 19 -6.41 -8.54 -16.67
CA ASP A 19 -5.64 -7.31 -16.49
C ASP A 19 -5.86 -6.74 -15.10
N PHE A 20 -7.08 -6.83 -14.58
CA PHE A 20 -7.39 -6.45 -13.20
C PHE A 20 -6.74 -7.37 -12.18
N ALA A 21 -6.69 -8.68 -12.43
CA ALA A 21 -5.97 -9.62 -11.57
C ALA A 21 -4.46 -9.33 -11.56
N ASN A 22 -3.86 -9.10 -12.74
CA ASN A 22 -2.46 -8.72 -12.88
C ASN A 22 -2.17 -7.37 -12.20
N GLY A 23 -3.07 -6.39 -12.37
CA GLY A 23 -3.00 -5.10 -11.72
C GLY A 23 -3.09 -5.19 -10.21
N ALA A 24 -4.01 -5.99 -9.66
CA ALA A 24 -4.13 -6.23 -8.23
C ALA A 24 -2.88 -6.90 -7.65
N ALA A 25 -2.33 -7.91 -8.33
CA ALA A 25 -1.08 -8.56 -7.94
C ALA A 25 0.10 -7.58 -7.95
N ALA A 26 0.17 -6.69 -8.94
CA ALA A 26 1.18 -5.65 -9.01
C ALA A 26 1.07 -4.63 -7.87
N LEU A 27 -0.15 -4.19 -7.55
CA LEU A 27 -0.41 -3.32 -6.40
C LEU A 27 0.00 -3.99 -5.09
N ALA A 28 -0.38 -5.25 -4.89
CA ALA A 28 0.02 -6.03 -3.71
C ALA A 28 1.55 -6.13 -3.60
N ALA A 29 2.24 -6.42 -4.70
CA ALA A 29 3.70 -6.44 -4.73
C ALA A 29 4.33 -5.08 -4.42
N GLY A 30 3.74 -3.98 -4.89
CA GLY A 30 4.15 -2.62 -4.56
C GLY A 30 4.00 -2.32 -3.07
N LEU A 31 2.84 -2.63 -2.49
CA LEU A 31 2.58 -2.48 -1.06
C LEU A 31 3.53 -3.31 -0.19
N ILE A 32 3.90 -4.52 -0.62
CA ILE A 32 4.91 -5.34 0.07
C ILE A 32 6.28 -4.65 0.08
N ARG A 33 6.70 -4.04 -1.04
CA ARG A 33 7.97 -3.28 -1.11
C ARG A 33 7.95 -2.08 -0.17
N GLU A 34 6.85 -1.34 -0.14
CA GLU A 34 6.69 -0.20 0.77
C GLU A 34 6.66 -0.63 2.24
N ALA A 35 5.98 -1.73 2.55
CA ALA A 35 6.00 -2.32 3.88
C ALA A 35 7.42 -2.69 4.33
N GLN A 36 8.22 -3.29 3.44
CA GLN A 36 9.62 -3.61 3.71
C GLN A 36 10.45 -2.34 3.98
N ALA A 37 10.26 -1.29 3.19
CA ALA A 37 10.95 -0.01 3.39
C ALA A 37 10.58 0.63 4.73
N LEU A 38 9.29 0.65 5.08
CA LEU A 38 8.79 1.17 6.36
C LEU A 38 9.27 0.33 7.56
N ALA A 39 9.28 -1.00 7.44
CA ALA A 39 9.80 -1.89 8.46
C ALA A 39 11.31 -1.68 8.67
N GLY A 40 12.07 -1.51 7.59
CA GLY A 40 13.50 -1.16 7.65
C GLY A 40 13.73 0.18 8.34
N ALA A 41 12.95 1.21 8.02
CA ALA A 41 13.01 2.51 8.68
C ALA A 41 12.66 2.40 10.17
N ALA A 42 11.62 1.64 10.53
CA ALA A 42 11.24 1.40 11.92
C ALA A 42 12.37 0.69 12.70
N ALA A 43 13.00 -0.31 12.11
CA ALA A 43 14.14 -1.02 12.72
C ALA A 43 15.35 -0.10 12.92
N ALA A 44 15.69 0.70 11.90
CA ALA A 44 16.78 1.68 11.99
C ALA A 44 16.52 2.71 13.10
N LEU A 45 15.30 3.26 13.18
CA LEU A 45 14.92 4.20 14.25
C LEU A 45 14.98 3.54 15.64
N ARG A 46 14.50 2.31 15.80
CA ARG A 46 14.63 1.56 17.07
C ARG A 46 16.08 1.31 17.46
N ALA A 47 16.96 1.02 16.50
CA ALA A 47 18.38 0.86 16.75
C ALA A 47 19.02 2.15 17.26
N THR A 48 18.65 3.31 16.72
CA THR A 48 19.10 4.61 17.27
C THR A 48 18.56 4.90 18.68
N GLY A 49 17.41 4.30 19.02
CA GLY A 49 16.80 4.42 20.34
C GLY A 49 17.29 3.40 21.36
N ASN A 50 18.15 2.45 20.98
CA ASN A 50 18.72 1.48 21.91
C ASN A 50 20.15 1.90 22.30
N PRO A 51 20.35 2.54 23.46
CA PRO A 51 21.69 2.95 23.90
C PRO A 51 22.60 1.76 24.21
N ASN A 52 22.07 0.54 24.38
CA ASN A 52 22.83 -0.66 24.71
C ASN A 52 22.39 -1.87 23.87
N PRO A 53 23.05 -2.15 22.74
CA PRO A 53 22.93 -3.44 22.08
C PRO A 53 23.33 -4.58 23.03
N PRO A 54 22.76 -5.79 22.88
CA PRO A 54 23.16 -6.94 23.69
C PRO A 54 24.67 -7.19 23.55
N GLY A 55 25.39 -7.24 24.69
CA GLY A 55 26.84 -7.47 24.75
C GLY A 55 27.70 -6.22 24.93
N VAL A 56 27.11 -5.01 24.99
CA VAL A 56 27.84 -3.76 25.22
C VAL A 56 27.69 -3.32 26.68
N ALA A 57 28.81 -3.00 27.35
CA ALA A 57 28.79 -2.47 28.72
C ALA A 57 28.03 -1.14 28.77
N ALA A 58 27.27 -0.93 29.85
CA ALA A 58 26.28 0.15 29.99
C ALA A 58 26.79 1.50 29.46
N ALA A 59 26.21 1.95 28.35
CA ALA A 59 26.40 3.28 27.79
C ALA A 59 25.91 4.37 28.76
N GLU A 60 26.46 5.58 28.57
CA GLU A 60 26.11 6.78 29.31
C GLU A 60 24.58 6.98 29.40
N PRO A 61 24.07 7.52 30.52
CA PRO A 61 22.65 7.77 30.70
C PRO A 61 22.09 8.63 29.56
N ILE A 62 20.92 8.24 29.06
CA ILE A 62 20.20 8.94 27.97
C ILE A 62 20.04 10.43 28.36
N SER A 63 20.79 11.30 27.70
CA SER A 63 20.79 12.74 27.98
C SER A 63 19.55 13.45 27.43
N ASP A 64 18.90 12.90 26.40
CA ASP A 64 17.71 13.46 25.78
C ASP A 64 16.56 12.44 25.65
N VAL A 65 15.83 12.27 26.75
CA VAL A 65 14.65 11.39 26.85
C VAL A 65 13.52 11.84 25.91
N ARG A 66 13.38 13.14 25.66
CA ARG A 66 12.32 13.67 24.78
C ARG A 66 12.58 13.24 23.35
N ARG A 67 13.82 13.41 22.86
CA ARG A 67 14.22 12.94 21.53
C ARG A 67 14.06 11.44 21.39
N LEU A 68 14.48 10.66 22.38
CA LEU A 68 14.30 9.20 22.37
C LEU A 68 12.83 8.80 22.23
N ARG A 69 11.93 9.42 23.00
CA ARG A 69 10.48 9.16 22.92
C ARG A 69 9.93 9.48 21.53
N MET A 70 10.34 10.59 20.93
CA MET A 70 9.91 10.95 19.57
C MET A 70 10.38 9.91 18.54
N VAL A 71 11.65 9.50 18.61
CA VAL A 71 12.21 8.47 17.69
C VAL A 71 11.45 7.15 17.81
N LEU A 72 11.21 6.67 19.03
CA LEU A 72 10.47 5.42 19.25
C LEU A 72 9.02 5.52 18.81
N HIS A 73 8.38 6.67 19.00
CA HIS A 73 7.03 6.93 18.50
C HIS A 73 6.98 6.87 16.96
N THR A 74 7.89 7.56 16.27
CA THR A 74 8.00 7.51 14.80
C THR A 74 8.29 6.10 14.30
N ALA A 75 9.14 5.35 15.00
CA ALA A 75 9.40 3.95 14.68
C ALA A 75 8.15 3.07 14.84
N GLY A 76 7.34 3.34 15.87
CA GLY A 76 6.05 2.70 16.08
C GLY A 76 5.08 2.99 14.94
N GLU A 77 4.93 4.24 14.53
CA GLU A 77 4.06 4.61 13.42
C GLU A 77 4.49 3.96 12.09
N ALA A 78 5.79 3.96 11.79
CA ALA A 78 6.32 3.32 10.59
C ALA A 78 6.02 1.81 10.59
N ALA A 79 6.14 1.14 11.74
CA ALA A 79 5.80 -0.27 11.88
C ALA A 79 4.29 -0.53 11.70
N LEU A 80 3.41 0.33 12.24
CA LEU A 80 1.96 0.20 12.06
C LEU A 80 1.56 0.40 10.59
N ARG A 81 2.15 1.40 9.91
CA ARG A 81 1.92 1.61 8.47
C ARG A 81 2.42 0.42 7.64
N ALA A 82 3.56 -0.17 8.00
CA ALA A 82 4.06 -1.39 7.35
C ALA A 82 3.10 -2.58 7.53
N ALA A 83 2.59 -2.78 8.74
CA ALA A 83 1.61 -3.84 9.02
C ALA A 83 0.32 -3.65 8.22
N LEU A 84 -0.21 -2.42 8.16
CA LEU A 84 -1.40 -2.10 7.37
C LEU A 84 -1.19 -2.36 5.87
N ALA A 85 -0.01 -2.00 5.33
CA ALA A 85 0.30 -2.24 3.93
C ALA A 85 0.40 -3.73 3.59
N LEU A 86 0.92 -4.56 4.51
CA LEU A 86 0.93 -6.02 4.37
C LEU A 86 -0.46 -6.65 4.45
N ASP A 87 -1.30 -6.18 5.38
CA ASP A 87 -2.69 -6.62 5.46
C ASP A 87 -3.45 -6.26 4.16
N ALA A 88 -3.28 -5.04 3.66
CA ALA A 88 -3.88 -4.61 2.40
C ALA A 88 -3.36 -5.43 1.20
N ALA A 89 -2.05 -5.70 1.11
CA ALA A 89 -1.49 -6.55 0.06
C ALA A 89 -2.07 -7.97 0.10
N SER A 90 -2.24 -8.54 1.30
CA SER A 90 -2.83 -9.86 1.49
C SER A 90 -4.30 -9.89 1.05
N LEU A 91 -5.05 -8.83 1.37
CA LEU A 91 -6.45 -8.70 0.96
C LEU A 91 -6.60 -8.55 -0.55
N LEU A 92 -5.69 -7.84 -1.23
CA LEU A 92 -5.71 -7.66 -2.68
C LEU A 92 -5.39 -8.95 -3.47
N ALA A 93 -4.80 -9.96 -2.82
CA ALA A 93 -4.58 -11.26 -3.44
C ALA A 93 -5.87 -12.10 -3.54
N GLU A 94 -6.93 -11.72 -2.82
CA GLU A 94 -8.24 -12.37 -2.92
C GLU A 94 -9.02 -11.85 -4.13
N ASN A 95 -9.72 -12.73 -4.86
CA ASN A 95 -10.56 -12.29 -5.97
C ASN A 95 -11.91 -11.73 -5.45
N ARG A 96 -11.99 -10.41 -5.28
CA ARG A 96 -13.20 -9.70 -4.78
C ARG A 96 -13.45 -8.40 -5.53
N SER A 97 -14.62 -7.82 -5.27
CA SER A 97 -14.93 -6.46 -5.74
C SER A 97 -14.08 -5.40 -5.02
N PRO A 98 -13.76 -4.26 -5.67
CA PRO A 98 -13.05 -3.16 -5.03
C PRO A 98 -13.74 -2.64 -3.75
N GLN A 99 -15.08 -2.68 -3.71
CA GLN A 99 -15.87 -2.29 -2.54
C GLN A 99 -15.61 -3.21 -1.34
N GLU A 100 -15.60 -4.53 -1.56
CA GLU A 100 -15.30 -5.48 -0.48
C GLU A 100 -13.85 -5.34 0.02
N HIS A 101 -12.90 -5.09 -0.88
CA HIS A 101 -11.53 -4.80 -0.49
C HIS A 101 -11.44 -3.54 0.37
N ALA A 102 -12.10 -2.45 -0.04
CA ALA A 102 -12.08 -1.18 0.69
C ALA A 102 -12.61 -1.32 2.13
N ILE A 103 -13.75 -2.00 2.32
CA ILE A 103 -14.34 -2.25 3.64
C ILE A 103 -13.36 -3.02 4.53
N ARG A 104 -12.78 -4.11 4.02
CA ARG A 104 -11.86 -4.95 4.80
C ARG A 104 -10.54 -4.25 5.12
N ILE A 105 -10.02 -3.45 4.18
CA ILE A 105 -8.84 -2.63 4.41
C ILE A 105 -9.15 -1.56 5.47
N ALA A 106 -10.33 -0.93 5.42
CA ALA A 106 -10.74 0.02 6.44
C ALA A 106 -10.85 -0.65 7.83
N ASP A 107 -11.40 -1.87 7.90
CA ASP A 107 -11.44 -2.65 9.14
C ASP A 107 -10.05 -3.08 9.63
N ALA A 108 -9.12 -3.40 8.73
CA ALA A 108 -7.72 -3.63 9.08
C ALA A 108 -7.07 -2.36 9.64
N ALA A 109 -7.30 -1.21 9.02
CA ALA A 109 -6.80 0.08 9.49
C ALA A 109 -7.31 0.43 10.89
N LYS A 110 -8.61 0.22 11.15
CA LYS A 110 -9.22 0.38 12.48
C LYS A 110 -8.57 -0.52 13.54
N ARG A 111 -8.27 -1.78 13.21
CA ARG A 111 -7.60 -2.73 14.14
C ARG A 111 -6.21 -2.28 14.57
N VAL A 112 -5.49 -1.57 13.69
CA VAL A 112 -4.15 -1.03 14.01
C VAL A 112 -4.18 0.44 14.46
N GLY A 113 -5.37 1.03 14.64
CA GLY A 113 -5.55 2.41 15.11
C GLY A 113 -5.13 3.48 14.09
N LEU A 114 -5.15 3.16 12.79
CA LEU A 114 -4.82 4.09 11.71
C LEU A 114 -6.07 4.43 10.89
N PRO A 115 -6.17 5.66 10.34
CA PRO A 115 -7.21 5.98 9.37
C PRO A 115 -6.93 5.26 8.05
N ALA A 116 -7.97 4.74 7.41
CA ALA A 116 -7.88 4.02 6.13
C ALA A 116 -7.21 4.84 5.03
N ALA A 117 -7.42 6.16 5.04
CA ALA A 117 -6.79 7.13 4.15
C ALA A 117 -5.24 7.11 4.18
N THR A 118 -4.62 6.56 5.23
CA THR A 118 -3.15 6.39 5.32
C THR A 118 -2.60 5.48 4.22
N LEU A 119 -3.41 4.58 3.67
CA LEU A 119 -3.00 3.66 2.60
C LEU A 119 -3.04 4.31 1.21
N ALA A 120 -3.79 5.39 1.03
CA ALA A 120 -3.96 6.05 -0.27
C ALA A 120 -2.63 6.47 -0.96
N PRO A 121 -1.64 7.09 -0.28
CA PRO A 121 -0.36 7.38 -0.92
C PRO A 121 0.41 6.12 -1.34
N LEU A 122 0.32 5.04 -0.56
CA LEU A 122 0.98 3.76 -0.80
C LEU A 122 0.41 3.06 -2.06
N LEU A 123 -0.92 3.03 -2.18
CA LEU A 123 -1.59 2.50 -3.38
C LEU A 123 -1.23 3.28 -4.64
N ARG A 124 -1.17 4.62 -4.56
CA ARG A 124 -0.80 5.47 -5.71
C ARG A 124 0.65 5.25 -6.13
N ALA A 125 1.56 5.17 -5.17
CA ALA A 125 2.96 4.89 -5.45
C ALA A 125 3.15 3.49 -6.06
N ALA A 126 2.46 2.47 -5.54
CA ALA A 126 2.46 1.12 -6.10
C ALA A 126 1.93 1.09 -7.55
N ALA A 127 0.86 1.82 -7.86
CA ALA A 127 0.32 1.93 -9.21
C ALA A 127 1.31 2.59 -10.19
N LEU A 128 2.02 3.64 -9.73
CA LEU A 128 3.01 4.36 -10.55
C LEU A 128 4.29 3.56 -10.78
N ASP A 129 4.70 2.74 -9.81
CA ASP A 129 5.89 1.89 -9.91
C ASP A 129 5.64 0.62 -10.75
N PHE A 130 4.39 0.36 -11.15
CA PHE A 130 4.05 -0.82 -11.95
C PHE A 130 4.58 -0.71 -13.39
N ARG A 131 5.80 -1.24 -13.58
CA ARG A 131 6.49 -1.33 -14.87
C ARG A 131 6.14 -2.65 -15.56
N THR A 132 4.98 -2.69 -16.19
CA THR A 132 4.60 -3.72 -17.17
C THR A 132 4.71 -3.16 -18.59
N ASP A 133 5.02 -3.99 -19.58
CA ASP A 133 4.93 -3.67 -21.01
C ASP A 133 3.47 -3.72 -21.52
N ASP A 134 2.59 -4.37 -20.78
CA ASP A 134 1.15 -4.43 -21.05
C ASP A 134 0.43 -3.14 -20.59
N ALA A 135 -0.07 -2.39 -21.56
CA ALA A 135 -0.82 -1.17 -21.29
C ALA A 135 -2.16 -1.42 -20.59
N ALA A 136 -2.84 -2.54 -20.88
CA ALA A 136 -4.14 -2.86 -20.31
C ALA A 136 -4.02 -3.15 -18.81
N ALA A 137 -3.05 -3.99 -18.41
CA ALA A 137 -2.73 -4.22 -17.01
C ALA A 137 -2.34 -2.94 -16.26
N ARG A 138 -1.59 -2.02 -16.88
CA ARG A 138 -1.21 -0.74 -16.24
C ARG A 138 -2.42 0.16 -16.00
N ILE A 139 -3.34 0.23 -16.96
CA ILE A 139 -4.60 0.96 -16.83
C ILE A 139 -5.43 0.31 -15.72
N ALA A 140 -5.57 -1.01 -15.71
CA ALA A 140 -6.32 -1.75 -14.70
C ALA A 140 -5.78 -1.49 -13.28
N ALA A 141 -4.46 -1.53 -13.08
CA ALA A 141 -3.83 -1.21 -11.80
C ALA A 141 -4.10 0.23 -11.35
N SER A 142 -4.00 1.19 -12.28
CA SER A 142 -4.24 2.61 -11.99
C SER A 142 -5.70 2.88 -11.65
N THR A 143 -6.64 2.27 -12.38
CA THR A 143 -8.08 2.35 -12.14
C THR A 143 -8.43 1.74 -10.79
N LEU A 144 -7.96 0.52 -10.52
CA LEU A 144 -8.20 -0.16 -9.25
C LEU A 144 -7.65 0.65 -8.06
N ALA A 145 -6.45 1.20 -8.17
CA ALA A 145 -5.87 2.04 -7.13
C ALA A 145 -6.68 3.34 -6.92
N ALA A 146 -7.16 3.97 -7.99
CA ALA A 146 -7.98 5.17 -7.91
C ALA A 146 -9.34 4.89 -7.23
N ASP A 147 -10.00 3.80 -7.61
CA ASP A 147 -11.29 3.38 -7.04
C ASP A 147 -11.13 3.06 -5.55
N LEU A 148 -10.12 2.27 -5.18
CA LEU A 148 -9.82 1.96 -3.79
C LEU A 148 -9.52 3.23 -2.99
N CYS A 149 -8.73 4.17 -3.53
CA CYS A 149 -8.47 5.44 -2.85
C CYS A 149 -9.75 6.26 -2.63
N ALA A 150 -10.66 6.29 -3.61
CA ALA A 150 -11.93 7.00 -3.50
C ALA A 150 -12.84 6.37 -2.45
N LEU A 151 -12.90 5.04 -2.39
CA LEU A 151 -13.70 4.29 -1.41
C LEU A 151 -13.11 4.43 0.01
N LEU A 152 -11.79 4.29 0.17
CA LEU A 152 -11.13 4.44 1.47
C LEU A 152 -11.24 5.87 2.04
N ALA A 153 -11.40 6.88 1.19
CA ALA A 153 -11.67 8.25 1.61
C ALA A 153 -13.10 8.45 2.16
N GLN A 154 -14.05 7.57 1.78
CA GLN A 154 -15.43 7.60 2.28
C GLN A 154 -15.58 6.80 3.60
N GLU A 155 -14.69 5.83 3.82
CA GLU A 155 -14.62 5.01 5.05
C GLU A 155 -13.85 5.68 6.21
N GLY A 156 -13.42 6.93 6.02
CA GLY A 156 -12.58 7.72 6.93
C GLY A 156 -13.33 8.45 8.03
#